data_AF-A0AAV4GUJ3-F1
#
_entry.id   AF-A0AAV4GUJ3-F1
#
_cell.length_a   1.000
_cell.length_b   1.000
_cell.length_c   1.000
_cell.angle_alpha   90.00
_cell.angle_beta   90.00
_cell.angle_gamma   90.00
#
_symmetry.space_group_name_H-M   'P 1'
#
loop_
_entity.id
_entity.type
_entity.pdbx_description
1 polymer ?
#
loop_
_entity_poly.entity_id
_entity_poly.type
_entity_poly.pdbx_seq_one_letter_code
_entity_poly.pdbx_strand_id
1 'polypeptide(L)'
;MITEKFYAETVDIADPENYAASPERYLMTWLRRRFEGRCRKGAYILRIVEISRRSLCRIKETDLSGEGYVDVEFLATVSLLAQWDILTGVVVANRAQLIVGKSEVEGVTIATVLESPEAETVREGQIISIRVAKAQYTADQAQATAVGPLLTCDKSAPVYRVDGELTLENARTLAPLVARVKTLLTARAALAKTRRESFAFFEGLLYSYPAPSEAKEAQTITTMAAEAWEGPPGHPLPAGIVAANLLEVVDTAAAGGVNVAGLWSRDLSIYRSSPLAAKVSGEVPGWWSSPVDATPITAFASMLKSVYEFLKAVNEMVGIYAPPGVLESHKNIWVVMRNAQLPAP
;
A
#
# COMPACT_ATOMS: atom_id res chain seq x y z
N MET A 1 0.54 -4.27 4.56
CA MET A 1 1.79 -5.02 4.32
C MET A 1 1.96 -6.04 5.43
N ILE A 2 2.05 -7.32 5.08
CA ILE A 2 2.38 -8.39 6.03
C ILE A 2 3.90 -8.55 6.09
N THR A 3 4.46 -8.57 7.29
CA THR A 3 5.88 -8.82 7.54
C THR A 3 6.05 -9.56 8.88
N GLU A 4 7.26 -10.05 9.15
CA GLU A 4 7.62 -10.56 10.46
C GLU A 4 8.29 -9.48 11.32
N LYS A 5 8.08 -9.53 12.63
CA LYS A 5 8.65 -8.59 13.61
C LYS A 5 8.90 -9.30 14.95
N PHE A 6 10.05 -9.00 15.57
CA PHE A 6 10.38 -9.46 16.92
C PHE A 6 9.75 -8.58 17.99
N TYR A 7 9.33 -9.22 19.08
CA TYR A 7 8.76 -8.60 20.27
C TYR A 7 9.45 -9.13 21.51
N ALA A 8 9.73 -8.26 22.47
CA ALA A 8 10.19 -8.60 23.81
C ALA A 8 9.13 -8.20 24.84
N GLU A 9 8.77 -9.11 25.73
CA GLU A 9 7.75 -8.95 26.76
C GLU A 9 8.11 -9.72 28.04
N THR A 10 7.61 -9.26 29.18
CA THR A 10 7.72 -9.98 30.46
C THR A 10 6.37 -10.62 30.77
N VAL A 11 6.39 -11.92 31.09
CA VAL A 11 5.22 -12.73 31.38
C VAL A 11 5.23 -13.10 32.86
N ASP A 12 4.19 -12.69 33.58
CA ASP A 12 3.95 -13.14 34.94
C ASP A 12 3.52 -14.61 34.96
N ILE A 13 4.16 -15.39 35.83
CA ILE A 13 3.94 -16.82 36.03
C ILE A 13 3.27 -17.00 37.39
N ALA A 14 1.94 -17.13 37.39
CA ALA A 14 1.16 -17.33 38.60
C ALA A 14 1.36 -18.72 39.23
N ASP A 15 1.70 -19.72 38.41
CA ASP A 15 1.91 -21.11 38.83
C ASP A 15 3.24 -21.64 38.24
N PRO A 16 4.36 -21.47 38.98
CA PRO A 16 5.67 -21.90 38.52
C PRO A 16 5.79 -23.41 38.31
N GLU A 17 5.01 -24.22 39.04
CA GLU A 17 5.03 -25.68 38.92
C GLU A 17 4.47 -26.12 37.57
N ASN A 18 3.29 -25.59 37.20
CA ASN A 18 2.69 -25.86 35.90
C ASN A 18 3.55 -25.30 34.75
N TYR A 19 4.13 -24.11 34.93
CA TYR A 19 5.09 -23.56 33.97
C TYR A 19 6.29 -24.49 33.77
N ALA A 20 6.87 -25.03 34.85
CA ALA A 20 8.06 -25.89 34.80
C ALA A 20 7.82 -27.19 34.02
N ALA A 21 6.59 -27.73 34.05
CA ALA A 21 6.24 -28.94 33.33
C ALA A 21 6.27 -28.77 31.80
N SER A 22 5.92 -27.58 31.27
CA SER A 22 5.94 -27.31 29.82
C SER A 22 6.07 -25.81 29.51
N PRO A 23 7.28 -25.21 29.70
CA PRO A 23 7.48 -23.77 29.59
C PRO A 23 7.08 -23.18 28.25
N GLU A 24 7.47 -23.84 27.15
CA GLU A 24 7.23 -23.35 25.80
C GLU A 24 5.75 -23.38 25.44
N ARG A 25 5.05 -24.48 25.76
CA ARG A 25 3.60 -24.60 25.55
C ARG A 25 2.82 -23.58 26.37
N TYR A 26 3.22 -23.38 27.64
CA TYR A 26 2.61 -22.39 28.51
C TYR A 26 2.78 -20.99 27.93
N LEU A 27 4.02 -20.58 27.62
CA LEU A 27 4.31 -19.25 27.07
C LEU A 27 3.63 -19.04 25.72
N MET A 28 3.68 -20.00 24.80
CA MET A 28 3.05 -19.86 23.50
C MET A 28 1.54 -19.69 23.64
N THR A 29 0.88 -20.46 24.51
CA THR A 29 -0.56 -20.34 24.77
C THR A 29 -0.90 -18.96 25.35
N TRP A 30 -0.10 -18.49 26.32
CA TRP A 30 -0.27 -17.18 26.92
C TRP A 30 -0.08 -16.05 25.91
N LEU A 31 1.01 -16.09 25.14
CA LEU A 31 1.37 -15.11 24.13
C LEU A 31 0.29 -15.00 23.06
N ARG A 32 -0.16 -16.15 22.52
CA ARG A 32 -1.23 -16.18 21.51
C ARG A 32 -2.50 -15.56 22.01
N ARG A 33 -2.97 -15.98 23.20
CA ARG A 33 -4.16 -15.40 23.84
C ARG A 33 -4.03 -13.89 24.09
N ARG A 34 -2.83 -13.43 24.45
CA ARG A 34 -2.58 -12.04 24.84
C ARG A 34 -2.44 -11.10 23.64
N PHE A 35 -1.84 -11.56 22.55
CA PHE A 35 -1.37 -10.69 21.47
C PHE A 35 -1.97 -10.99 20.09
N GLU A 36 -2.35 -12.22 19.76
CA GLU A 36 -2.96 -12.50 18.45
C GLU A 36 -4.28 -11.74 18.30
N GLY A 37 -4.47 -11.12 17.14
CA GLY A 37 -5.61 -10.26 16.84
C GLY A 37 -5.58 -8.90 17.54
N ARG A 38 -4.41 -8.44 18.03
CA ARG A 38 -4.29 -7.17 18.74
C ARG A 38 -3.15 -6.29 18.25
N CYS A 39 -3.31 -4.99 18.46
CA CYS A 39 -2.29 -3.99 18.23
C CYS A 39 -1.21 -4.00 19.32
N ARG A 40 0.06 -4.04 18.93
CA ARG A 40 1.23 -3.94 19.83
C ARG A 40 2.40 -3.27 19.14
N LYS A 41 3.00 -2.27 19.81
CA LYS A 41 4.22 -1.56 19.38
C LYS A 41 4.19 -1.16 17.89
N GLY A 42 3.11 -0.51 17.46
CA GLY A 42 2.98 0.02 16.10
C GLY A 42 2.61 -0.98 15.01
N ALA A 43 2.10 -2.17 15.36
CA ALA A 43 1.63 -3.16 14.38
C ALA A 43 0.42 -3.93 14.89
N TYR A 44 -0.35 -4.54 13.98
CA TYR A 44 -1.40 -5.50 14.31
C TYR A 44 -0.83 -6.92 14.23
N ILE A 45 -0.87 -7.68 15.32
CA ILE A 45 -0.31 -9.04 15.37
C ILE A 45 -1.34 -10.01 14.79
N LEU A 46 -1.02 -10.59 13.64
CA LEU A 46 -1.84 -11.61 12.97
C LEU A 46 -1.67 -12.96 13.64
N ARG A 47 -0.41 -13.36 13.87
CA ARG A 47 -0.07 -14.67 14.42
C ARG A 47 1.31 -14.64 15.07
N ILE A 48 1.49 -15.40 16.14
CA ILE A 48 2.79 -15.64 16.75
C ILE A 48 3.39 -16.91 16.12
N VAL A 49 4.58 -16.74 15.56
CA VAL A 49 5.29 -17.78 14.81
C VAL A 49 6.01 -18.71 15.79
N GLU A 50 6.95 -18.15 16.57
CA GLU A 50 7.80 -18.91 17.49
C GLU A 50 8.31 -18.02 18.64
N ILE A 51 8.76 -18.67 19.71
CA ILE A 51 9.54 -18.03 20.78
C ILE A 51 11.01 -18.13 20.38
N SER A 52 11.67 -16.99 20.16
CA SER A 52 13.09 -16.97 19.79
C SER A 52 13.98 -17.17 21.01
N ARG A 53 13.62 -16.55 22.14
CA ARG A 53 14.40 -16.60 23.39
C ARG A 53 13.50 -16.50 24.61
N ARG A 54 13.95 -17.08 25.72
CA ARG A 54 13.34 -16.86 27.04
C ARG A 54 14.41 -16.84 28.13
N SER A 55 14.18 -16.07 29.18
CA SER A 55 14.99 -16.13 30.40
C SER A 55 14.57 -17.31 31.30
N LEU A 56 15.35 -17.53 32.37
CA LEU A 56 14.93 -18.40 33.46
C LEU A 56 13.77 -17.76 34.22
N CYS A 57 12.87 -18.58 34.78
CA CYS A 57 11.82 -18.08 35.65
C CYS A 57 12.43 -17.53 36.94
N ARG A 58 12.14 -16.26 37.24
CA ARG A 58 12.60 -15.57 38.44
C ARG A 58 11.44 -15.41 39.41
N ILE A 59 11.60 -15.85 40.65
CA ILE A 59 10.57 -15.70 41.69
C ILE A 59 10.51 -14.23 42.11
N LYS A 60 9.31 -13.71 42.32
CA LYS A 60 9.08 -12.39 42.91
C LYS A 60 9.46 -12.45 44.38
N GLU A 61 10.55 -11.81 44.76
CA GLU A 61 11.02 -11.77 46.16
C GLU A 61 10.16 -10.84 47.04
N THR A 62 9.32 -10.02 46.42
CA THR A 62 8.58 -8.94 47.08
C THR A 62 7.28 -9.40 47.75
N ASP A 63 6.77 -10.58 47.41
CA ASP A 63 5.58 -11.14 48.02
C ASP A 63 5.79 -12.63 48.36
N LEU A 64 5.09 -13.12 49.39
CA LEU A 64 5.11 -14.52 49.79
C LEU A 64 4.25 -15.39 48.86
N SER A 65 3.93 -14.91 47.65
CA SER A 65 3.03 -15.58 46.71
C SER A 65 3.69 -16.78 46.01
N GLY A 66 5.02 -16.75 45.90
CA GLY A 66 5.76 -17.72 45.09
C GLY A 66 5.61 -17.51 43.59
N GLU A 67 4.92 -16.46 43.13
CA GLU A 67 4.81 -16.12 41.71
C GLU A 67 6.18 -15.80 41.11
N GLY A 68 6.31 -16.04 39.80
CA GLY A 68 7.51 -15.69 39.06
C GLY A 68 7.24 -14.81 37.85
N TYR A 69 8.30 -14.48 37.13
CA TYR A 69 8.21 -13.85 35.83
C TYR A 69 9.31 -14.35 34.90
N VAL A 70 9.01 -14.31 33.61
CA VAL A 70 9.91 -14.74 32.52
C VAL A 70 9.90 -13.66 31.44
N ASP A 71 11.07 -13.27 30.98
CA ASP A 71 11.19 -12.42 29.79
C ASP A 71 11.25 -13.32 28.57
N VAL A 72 10.45 -12.98 27.57
CA VAL A 72 10.32 -13.73 26.34
C VAL A 72 10.51 -12.82 25.15
N GLU A 73 11.30 -13.28 24.19
CA GLU A 73 11.37 -12.72 22.86
C GLU A 73 10.66 -13.69 21.90
N PHE A 74 9.79 -13.16 21.05
CA PHE A 74 9.02 -13.95 20.10
C PHE A 74 8.91 -13.27 18.74
N LEU A 75 8.84 -14.08 17.69
CA LEU A 75 8.62 -13.65 16.33
C LEU A 75 7.12 -13.70 16.02
N ALA A 76 6.59 -12.63 15.45
CA ALA A 76 5.20 -12.56 15.03
C ALA A 76 5.07 -12.11 13.57
N THR A 77 4.09 -12.68 12.88
CA THR A 77 3.58 -12.16 11.61
C THR A 77 2.64 -11.00 11.92
N VAL A 78 2.92 -9.84 11.36
CA VAL A 78 2.20 -8.59 11.65
C VAL A 78 1.71 -7.91 10.39
N SER A 79 0.59 -7.20 10.50
CA SER A 79 0.08 -6.30 9.47
C SER A 79 0.45 -4.85 9.81
N LEU A 80 1.04 -4.19 8.83
CA LEU A 80 1.44 -2.79 8.84
C LEU A 80 0.77 -2.04 7.69
N LEU A 81 0.09 -0.96 8.04
CA LEU A 81 -0.33 0.13 7.18
C LEU A 81 0.74 1.20 7.21
N ALA A 82 1.32 1.50 6.05
CA ALA A 82 2.23 2.61 5.89
C ALA A 82 1.49 3.85 5.39
N GLN A 83 2.12 5.00 5.58
CA GLN A 83 1.67 6.23 4.93
C GLN A 83 1.67 6.03 3.41
N TRP A 84 0.64 6.58 2.77
CA TRP A 84 0.36 6.52 1.34
C TRP A 84 -0.13 5.18 0.80
N ASP A 85 -0.28 4.16 1.64
CA ASP A 85 -0.98 2.93 1.25
C ASP A 85 -2.44 3.27 0.87
N ILE A 86 -3.00 2.50 -0.06
CA ILE A 86 -4.40 2.66 -0.47
C ILE A 86 -5.24 1.55 0.16
N LEU A 87 -6.28 1.94 0.92
CA LEU A 87 -7.28 1.01 1.42
C LEU A 87 -8.53 1.12 0.57
N THR A 88 -8.87 0.06 -0.15
CA THR A 88 -10.13 -0.06 -0.88
C THR A 88 -11.14 -0.82 -0.02
N GLY A 89 -12.43 -0.74 -0.39
CA GLY A 89 -13.45 -1.56 0.27
C GLY A 89 -13.86 -1.10 1.66
N VAL A 90 -13.59 0.16 2.02
CA VAL A 90 -13.99 0.71 3.32
C VAL A 90 -15.49 0.96 3.31
N VAL A 91 -16.25 0.20 4.09
CA VAL A 91 -17.70 0.39 4.25
C VAL A 91 -17.95 1.44 5.31
N VAL A 92 -18.66 2.50 4.94
CA VAL A 92 -19.02 3.61 5.82
C VAL A 92 -20.06 3.16 6.84
N ALA A 93 -19.73 3.26 8.13
CA ALA A 93 -20.52 2.71 9.22
C ALA A 93 -21.22 3.78 10.08
N ASN A 94 -20.65 4.99 10.20
CA ASN A 94 -21.23 6.06 11.00
C ASN A 94 -20.84 7.43 10.43
N ARG A 95 -21.81 8.34 10.38
CA ARG A 95 -21.63 9.75 10.05
C ARG A 95 -21.98 10.64 11.24
N ALA A 96 -21.04 10.79 12.17
CA ALA A 96 -21.10 11.79 13.23
C ALA A 96 -20.27 13.02 12.80
N GLN A 97 -19.51 13.63 13.73
CA GLN A 97 -18.53 14.68 13.40
C GLN A 97 -17.37 14.18 12.53
N LEU A 98 -17.17 12.86 12.47
CA LEU A 98 -16.18 12.18 11.64
C LEU A 98 -16.87 11.01 10.93
N ILE A 99 -16.48 10.75 9.68
CA ILE A 99 -16.93 9.55 8.96
C ILE A 99 -16.04 8.40 9.36
N VAL A 100 -16.67 7.39 9.95
CA VAL A 100 -16.01 6.16 10.37
C VAL A 100 -16.41 5.04 9.42
N GLY A 101 -15.41 4.38 8.84
CA GLY A 101 -15.58 3.19 8.03
C GLY A 101 -14.91 1.97 8.64
N LYS A 102 -15.27 0.80 8.12
CA LYS A 102 -14.63 -0.48 8.44
C LYS A 102 -14.16 -1.12 7.15
N SER A 103 -12.95 -1.65 7.14
CA SER A 103 -12.45 -2.52 6.08
C SER A 103 -11.85 -3.77 6.69
N GLU A 104 -11.95 -4.88 5.96
CA GLU A 104 -11.20 -6.09 6.25
C GLU A 104 -10.07 -6.20 5.22
N VAL A 105 -8.84 -6.01 5.67
CA VAL A 105 -7.66 -6.17 4.82
C VAL A 105 -6.88 -7.35 5.37
N GLU A 106 -6.81 -8.43 4.59
CA GLU A 106 -6.07 -9.63 4.95
C GLU A 106 -6.51 -10.21 6.32
N GLY A 107 -7.81 -10.12 6.63
CA GLY A 107 -8.41 -10.57 7.89
C GLY A 107 -8.27 -9.60 9.07
N VAL A 108 -7.76 -8.38 8.83
CA VAL A 108 -7.65 -7.32 9.85
C VAL A 108 -8.78 -6.32 9.71
N THR A 109 -9.55 -6.16 10.78
CA THR A 109 -10.51 -5.04 10.89
C THR A 109 -9.73 -3.74 11.08
N ILE A 110 -9.87 -2.84 10.11
CA ILE A 110 -9.30 -1.50 10.15
C ILE A 110 -10.44 -0.50 10.33
N ALA A 111 -10.38 0.27 11.40
CA ALA A 111 -11.23 1.44 11.58
C ALA A 111 -10.65 2.59 10.75
N THR A 112 -11.48 3.17 9.90
CA THR A 112 -11.04 4.25 9.00
C THR A 112 -11.71 5.55 9.39
N VAL A 113 -10.93 6.63 9.52
CA VAL A 113 -11.45 7.98 9.70
C VAL A 113 -11.19 8.78 8.43
N LEU A 114 -12.26 9.28 7.81
CA LEU A 114 -12.18 10.12 6.61
C LEU A 114 -11.93 11.57 6.99
N GLU A 115 -10.81 12.13 6.54
CA GLU A 115 -10.43 13.52 6.75
C GLU A 115 -10.42 14.25 5.40
N SER A 116 -11.61 14.67 4.94
CA SER A 116 -11.75 15.41 3.68
C SER A 116 -13.02 16.28 3.72
N PRO A 117 -12.99 17.52 3.21
CA PRO A 117 -14.20 18.35 3.09
C PRO A 117 -15.33 17.66 2.32
N GLU A 118 -14.97 16.77 1.40
CA GLU A 118 -15.90 16.02 0.57
C GLU A 118 -16.56 14.84 1.31
N ALA A 119 -16.16 14.58 2.56
CA ALA A 119 -16.80 13.61 3.46
C ALA A 119 -18.31 13.84 3.56
N GLU A 120 -18.77 15.09 3.53
CA GLU A 120 -20.20 15.40 3.61
C GLU A 120 -21.05 14.79 2.48
N THR A 121 -20.42 14.41 1.36
CA THR A 121 -21.14 13.77 0.26
C THR A 121 -21.35 12.27 0.49
N VAL A 122 -20.55 11.65 1.37
CA VAL A 122 -20.52 10.20 1.60
C VAL A 122 -21.66 9.78 2.53
N ARG A 123 -22.29 8.64 2.22
CA ARG A 123 -23.45 8.09 2.96
C ARG A 123 -23.09 6.78 3.64
N GLU A 124 -23.79 6.47 4.72
CA GLU A 124 -23.68 5.16 5.40
C GLU A 124 -24.01 4.01 4.44
N GLY A 125 -23.31 2.89 4.61
CA GLY A 125 -23.39 1.73 3.72
C GLY A 125 -22.64 1.88 2.40
N GLN A 126 -22.13 3.06 2.06
CA GLN A 126 -21.29 3.23 0.88
C GLN A 126 -19.90 2.63 1.11
N ILE A 127 -19.34 2.09 0.05
CA ILE A 127 -17.99 1.59 -0.05
C ILE A 127 -17.13 2.73 -0.60
N ILE A 128 -15.99 3.00 0.03
CA ILE A 128 -15.05 4.02 -0.40
C ILE A 128 -13.63 3.45 -0.43
N SER A 129 -12.76 4.17 -1.14
CA SER A 129 -11.32 3.96 -1.07
C SER A 129 -10.69 5.18 -0.40
N ILE A 130 -9.70 4.96 0.46
CA ILE A 130 -8.96 6.04 1.12
C ILE A 130 -7.47 5.91 0.88
N ARG A 131 -6.77 7.03 0.95
CA ARG A 131 -5.30 7.05 1.00
C ARG A 131 -4.86 7.23 2.45
N VAL A 132 -4.08 6.31 3.00
CA VAL A 132 -3.64 6.36 4.39
C VAL A 132 -2.70 7.54 4.60
N ALA A 133 -3.13 8.56 5.34
CA ALA A 133 -2.26 9.65 5.78
C ALA A 133 -1.54 9.28 7.08
N LYS A 134 -2.22 8.57 7.98
CA LYS A 134 -1.69 8.12 9.26
C LYS A 134 -2.28 6.77 9.66
N ALA A 135 -1.46 5.89 10.20
CA ALA A 135 -1.89 4.65 10.84
C ALA A 135 -1.63 4.74 12.36
N GLN A 136 -2.55 4.22 13.16
CA GLN A 136 -2.46 4.17 14.62
C GLN A 136 -2.73 2.76 15.12
N TYR A 137 -1.92 2.31 16.08
CA TYR A 137 -1.99 0.99 16.69
C TYR A 137 -2.02 1.17 18.20
N THR A 138 -3.21 1.45 18.73
CA THR A 138 -3.41 1.57 20.17
C THR A 138 -3.20 0.21 20.82
N ALA A 139 -2.32 0.14 21.82
CA ALA A 139 -1.98 -1.12 22.46
C ALA A 139 -3.24 -1.88 22.94
N ASP A 140 -3.26 -3.19 22.71
CA ASP A 140 -4.30 -4.13 23.12
C ASP A 140 -5.67 -3.98 22.46
N GLN A 141 -5.83 -3.02 21.53
CA GLN A 141 -7.02 -2.90 20.69
C GLN A 141 -7.06 -4.02 19.64
N ALA A 142 -8.27 -4.52 19.37
CA ALA A 142 -8.51 -5.57 18.39
C ALA A 142 -8.59 -5.06 16.93
N GLN A 143 -8.31 -3.78 16.71
CA GLN A 143 -8.34 -3.13 15.40
C GLN A 143 -7.20 -2.13 15.27
N ALA A 144 -6.66 -2.01 14.06
CA ALA A 144 -5.81 -0.88 13.68
C ALA A 144 -6.68 0.29 13.21
N THR A 145 -6.20 1.51 13.35
CA THR A 145 -6.89 2.70 12.84
C THR A 145 -6.11 3.30 11.69
N ALA A 146 -6.76 3.54 10.56
CA ALA A 146 -6.26 4.33 9.46
C ALA A 146 -6.98 5.67 9.41
N VAL A 147 -6.24 6.75 9.16
CA VAL A 147 -6.78 8.09 8.95
C VAL A 147 -6.29 8.57 7.60
N GLY A 148 -7.18 9.14 6.81
CA GLY A 148 -6.78 9.76 5.55
C GLY A 148 -7.95 10.26 4.73
N PRO A 149 -7.65 10.99 3.64
CA PRO A 149 -8.67 11.51 2.74
C PRO A 149 -9.25 10.41 1.85
N LEU A 150 -10.38 10.74 1.21
CA LEU A 150 -10.93 9.94 0.12
C LEU A 150 -9.85 9.81 -0.96
N LEU A 151 -9.70 8.60 -1.51
CA LEU A 151 -8.79 8.39 -2.62
C LEU A 151 -9.29 9.20 -3.83
N THR A 152 -8.46 10.13 -4.28
CA THR A 152 -8.65 10.92 -5.49
C THR A 152 -7.39 10.81 -6.36
N CYS A 153 -7.43 11.40 -7.55
CA CYS A 153 -6.26 11.49 -8.42
C CYS A 153 -5.15 12.33 -7.78
N ASP A 154 -3.92 12.10 -8.22
CA ASP A 154 -2.79 12.92 -7.77
C ASP A 154 -2.85 14.31 -8.40
N LYS A 155 -2.55 15.35 -7.61
CA LYS A 155 -2.42 16.74 -8.06
C LYS A 155 -0.96 17.19 -8.21
N SER A 156 -0.03 16.35 -7.78
CA SER A 156 1.40 16.56 -7.89
C SER A 156 2.11 15.21 -8.02
N ALA A 157 3.30 15.23 -8.62
CA ALA A 157 4.14 14.06 -8.79
C ALA A 157 5.52 14.39 -8.24
N PRO A 158 6.07 13.57 -7.31
CA PRO A 158 7.44 13.72 -6.88
C PRO A 158 8.39 13.65 -8.08
N VAL A 159 9.42 14.49 -8.04
CA VAL A 159 10.50 14.50 -9.03
C VAL A 159 11.77 14.11 -8.31
N TYR A 160 12.44 13.09 -8.80
CA TYR A 160 13.69 12.59 -8.25
C TYR A 160 14.84 13.02 -9.16
N ARG A 161 15.83 13.70 -8.60
CA ARG A 161 17.14 13.80 -9.23
C ARG A 161 17.95 12.59 -8.78
N VAL A 162 18.31 11.76 -9.74
CA VAL A 162 19.06 10.54 -9.51
C VAL A 162 20.40 10.67 -10.21
N ASP A 163 21.46 10.40 -9.47
CA ASP A 163 22.82 10.35 -10.02
C ASP A 163 23.35 8.91 -10.01
N GLY A 164 24.05 8.55 -11.08
CA GLY A 164 24.79 7.29 -11.19
C GLY A 164 23.98 6.08 -11.67
N GLU A 165 24.39 4.91 -11.19
CA GLU A 165 23.96 3.61 -11.69
C GLU A 165 23.02 2.91 -10.71
N LEU A 166 21.94 2.31 -11.22
CA LEU A 166 21.19 1.31 -10.48
C LEU A 166 21.97 -0.01 -10.57
N THR A 167 22.76 -0.28 -9.53
CA THR A 167 23.63 -1.46 -9.46
C THR A 167 22.84 -2.77 -9.38
N LEU A 168 23.52 -3.88 -9.71
CA LEU A 168 22.99 -5.25 -9.58
C LEU A 168 22.41 -5.55 -8.19
N GLU A 169 23.11 -5.16 -7.13
CA GLU A 169 22.69 -5.41 -5.73
C GLU A 169 21.42 -4.63 -5.38
N ASN A 170 21.36 -3.35 -5.78
CA ASN A 170 20.17 -2.53 -5.59
C ASN A 170 18.98 -3.06 -6.39
N ALA A 171 19.20 -3.49 -7.63
CA ALA A 171 18.16 -4.11 -8.45
C ALA A 171 17.62 -5.41 -7.83
N ARG A 172 18.49 -6.24 -7.25
CA ARG A 172 18.08 -7.46 -6.51
C ARG A 172 17.23 -7.13 -5.28
N THR A 173 17.51 -6.01 -4.61
CA THR A 173 16.69 -5.53 -3.49
C THR A 173 15.28 -5.10 -3.94
N LEU A 174 15.15 -4.60 -5.18
CA LEU A 174 13.86 -4.21 -5.76
C LEU A 174 13.08 -5.39 -6.37
N ALA A 175 13.75 -6.51 -6.65
CA ALA A 175 13.16 -7.67 -7.34
C ALA A 175 11.86 -8.20 -6.67
N PRO A 176 11.73 -8.29 -5.33
CA PRO A 176 10.47 -8.70 -4.71
C PRO A 176 9.31 -7.76 -5.01
N LEU A 177 9.54 -6.45 -5.09
CA LEU A 177 8.51 -5.47 -5.42
C LEU A 177 8.14 -5.55 -6.91
N VAL A 178 9.12 -5.71 -7.80
CA VAL A 178 8.90 -5.97 -9.24
C VAL A 178 8.04 -7.22 -9.43
N ALA A 179 8.36 -8.31 -8.75
CA ALA A 179 7.58 -9.55 -8.83
C ALA A 179 6.12 -9.34 -8.42
N ARG A 180 5.86 -8.56 -7.36
CA ARG A 180 4.49 -8.22 -6.93
C ARG A 180 3.74 -7.39 -7.97
N VAL A 181 4.40 -6.42 -8.60
CA VAL A 181 3.79 -5.64 -9.70
C VAL A 181 3.44 -6.55 -10.87
N LYS A 182 4.36 -7.44 -11.28
CA LYS A 182 4.12 -8.42 -12.36
C LYS A 182 2.93 -9.32 -12.05
N THR A 183 2.82 -9.84 -10.82
CA THR A 183 1.66 -10.62 -10.38
C THR A 183 0.35 -9.84 -10.50
N LEU A 184 0.33 -8.56 -10.13
CA LEU A 184 -0.86 -7.71 -10.27
C LEU A 184 -1.21 -7.42 -11.73
N LEU A 185 -0.21 -7.26 -12.61
CA LEU A 185 -0.44 -7.12 -14.05
C LEU A 185 -1.06 -8.39 -14.65
N THR A 186 -0.59 -9.57 -14.25
CA THR A 186 -1.20 -10.84 -14.68
C THR A 186 -2.65 -10.98 -14.19
N ALA A 187 -2.91 -10.66 -12.91
CA ALA A 187 -4.27 -10.67 -12.37
C ALA A 187 -5.17 -9.66 -13.09
N ARG A 188 -4.64 -8.47 -13.39
CA ARG A 188 -5.32 -7.43 -14.18
C ARG A 188 -5.68 -7.93 -15.57
N ALA A 189 -4.72 -8.49 -16.31
CA ALA A 189 -4.93 -8.99 -17.67
C ALA A 189 -6.02 -10.07 -17.72
N ALA A 190 -6.07 -10.95 -16.71
CA ALA A 190 -7.14 -11.95 -16.59
C ALA A 190 -8.52 -11.32 -16.38
N LEU A 191 -8.64 -10.32 -15.49
CA LEU A 191 -9.89 -9.60 -15.22
C LEU A 191 -10.33 -8.69 -16.37
N ALA A 192 -9.37 -8.08 -17.08
CA ALA A 192 -9.65 -7.14 -18.17
C ALA A 192 -10.40 -7.80 -19.34
N LYS A 193 -10.24 -9.11 -19.54
CA LYS A 193 -10.99 -9.89 -20.54
C LYS A 193 -12.51 -9.80 -20.37
N THR A 194 -12.99 -9.63 -19.14
CA THR A 194 -14.43 -9.57 -18.83
C THR A 194 -14.87 -8.23 -18.26
N ARG A 195 -13.93 -7.37 -17.80
CA ARG A 195 -14.23 -6.13 -17.07
C ARG A 195 -13.45 -4.92 -17.58
N ARG A 196 -13.16 -4.88 -18.88
CA ARG A 196 -12.40 -3.80 -19.52
C ARG A 196 -12.96 -2.40 -19.22
N GLU A 197 -14.27 -2.23 -19.29
CA GLU A 197 -14.93 -0.94 -19.03
C GLU A 197 -14.77 -0.48 -17.58
N SER A 198 -14.84 -1.40 -16.61
CA SER A 198 -14.61 -1.09 -15.20
C SER A 198 -13.17 -0.64 -14.96
N PHE A 199 -12.19 -1.27 -15.61
CA PHE A 199 -10.79 -0.80 -15.55
C PHE A 199 -10.65 0.62 -16.10
N ALA A 200 -11.15 0.86 -17.32
CA ALA A 200 -11.10 2.18 -17.92
C ALA A 200 -11.78 3.25 -17.06
N PHE A 201 -12.89 2.90 -16.41
CA PHE A 201 -13.60 3.78 -15.48
C PHE A 201 -12.75 4.15 -14.27
N PHE A 202 -12.24 3.17 -13.51
CA PHE A 202 -11.49 3.45 -12.29
C PHE A 202 -10.11 4.07 -12.57
N GLU A 203 -9.43 3.63 -13.63
CA GLU A 203 -8.18 4.27 -14.07
C GLU A 203 -8.44 5.71 -14.49
N GLY A 204 -9.55 5.97 -15.21
CA GLY A 204 -9.98 7.32 -15.57
C GLY A 204 -10.29 8.21 -14.37
N LEU A 205 -10.89 7.68 -13.30
CA LEU A 205 -11.15 8.43 -12.06
C LEU A 205 -9.87 8.77 -11.28
N LEU A 206 -8.86 7.90 -11.34
CA LEU A 206 -7.59 8.09 -10.64
C LEU A 206 -6.53 8.80 -11.47
N TYR A 207 -6.83 9.07 -12.74
CA TYR A 207 -5.99 9.86 -13.62
C TYR A 207 -6.09 11.35 -13.27
N SER A 208 -4.96 12.05 -13.32
CA SER A 208 -4.86 13.45 -12.87
C SER A 208 -5.67 14.42 -13.72
N TYR A 209 -6.00 14.04 -14.96
CA TYR A 209 -6.75 14.86 -15.91
C TYR A 209 -8.05 14.14 -16.32
N PRO A 210 -9.08 14.88 -16.78
CA PRO A 210 -10.23 14.29 -17.45
C PRO A 210 -9.79 13.41 -18.62
N ALA A 211 -10.50 12.29 -18.83
CA ALA A 211 -10.23 11.44 -19.98
C ALA A 211 -10.36 12.27 -21.29
N PRO A 212 -9.41 12.15 -22.23
CA PRO A 212 -9.49 12.88 -23.49
C PRO A 212 -10.76 12.47 -24.26
N SER A 213 -11.53 13.45 -24.75
CA SER A 213 -12.77 13.19 -25.51
C SER A 213 -12.54 12.42 -26.81
N GLU A 214 -11.30 12.42 -27.32
CA GLU A 214 -10.91 11.84 -28.61
C GLU A 214 -10.16 10.49 -28.49
N ALA A 215 -9.88 10.05 -27.27
CA ALA A 215 -9.15 8.81 -27.00
C ALA A 215 -10.00 7.57 -27.28
N LYS A 216 -10.05 7.13 -28.54
CA LYS A 216 -10.77 5.91 -28.94
C LYS A 216 -9.94 4.63 -28.81
N GLU A 217 -8.61 4.74 -28.85
CA GLU A 217 -7.71 3.59 -28.90
C GLU A 217 -7.01 3.38 -27.55
N ALA A 218 -7.00 2.15 -27.06
CA ALA A 218 -6.31 1.79 -25.83
C ALA A 218 -4.79 1.82 -26.03
N GLN A 219 -4.06 2.33 -25.04
CA GLN A 219 -2.61 2.27 -24.99
C GLN A 219 -2.19 0.91 -24.45
N THR A 220 -1.31 0.23 -25.20
CA THR A 220 -0.68 -1.02 -24.77
C THR A 220 0.78 -0.75 -24.43
N ILE A 221 1.20 -1.09 -23.22
CA ILE A 221 2.57 -0.97 -22.74
C ILE A 221 3.09 -2.39 -22.57
N THR A 222 3.91 -2.82 -23.52
CA THR A 222 4.56 -4.13 -23.48
C THR A 222 5.60 -4.16 -22.36
N THR A 223 5.70 -5.31 -21.70
CA THR A 223 6.76 -5.55 -20.72
C THR A 223 7.44 -6.87 -21.07
N MET A 224 8.77 -6.89 -21.19
CA MET A 224 9.49 -8.08 -21.71
C MET A 224 9.23 -9.38 -20.93
N ALA A 225 8.94 -9.29 -19.64
CA ALA A 225 8.82 -10.44 -18.74
C ALA A 225 7.52 -10.44 -17.92
N ALA A 226 6.49 -9.71 -18.35
CA ALA A 226 5.17 -9.74 -17.73
C ALA A 226 4.06 -9.38 -18.74
N GLU A 227 2.82 -9.56 -18.30
CA GLU A 227 1.65 -9.17 -19.10
C GLU A 227 1.68 -7.68 -19.41
N ALA A 228 1.26 -7.33 -20.62
CA ALA A 228 1.18 -5.94 -21.05
C ALA A 228 0.16 -5.19 -20.20
N TRP A 229 0.46 -3.93 -19.89
CA TRP A 229 -0.55 -3.02 -19.36
C TRP A 229 -1.36 -2.47 -20.54
N GLU A 230 -2.68 -2.61 -20.48
CA GLU A 230 -3.59 -2.07 -21.49
C GLU A 230 -4.61 -1.16 -20.83
N GLY A 231 -4.55 0.14 -21.06
CA GLY A 231 -5.49 1.10 -20.47
C GLY A 231 -5.85 2.24 -21.43
N PRO A 232 -6.62 3.22 -20.97
CA PRO A 232 -6.89 4.41 -21.77
C PRO A 232 -5.58 5.14 -22.08
N PRO A 233 -5.49 5.86 -23.22
CA PRO A 233 -4.29 6.61 -23.55
C PRO A 233 -4.19 7.84 -22.65
N GLY A 234 -2.99 8.06 -22.10
CA GLY A 234 -2.69 9.26 -21.33
C GLY A 234 -2.58 10.51 -22.21
N HIS A 235 -2.33 11.64 -21.57
CA HIS A 235 -1.90 12.84 -22.29
C HIS A 235 -0.48 12.59 -22.83
N PRO A 236 -0.17 13.06 -24.05
CA PRO A 236 1.15 12.89 -24.60
C PRO A 236 2.18 13.58 -23.69
N LEU A 237 3.31 12.90 -23.47
CA LEU A 237 4.41 13.52 -22.73
C LEU A 237 4.96 14.71 -23.53
N PRO A 238 5.30 15.82 -22.86
CA PRO A 238 5.95 16.96 -23.49
C PRO A 238 7.26 16.60 -24.21
N ALA A 239 7.64 17.42 -25.19
CA ALA A 239 8.87 17.24 -25.94
C ALA A 239 10.10 17.20 -25.01
N GLY A 240 11.02 16.26 -25.28
CA GLY A 240 12.22 16.06 -24.46
C GLY A 240 12.04 15.14 -23.25
N ILE A 241 10.81 14.68 -22.98
CA ILE A 241 10.52 13.70 -21.94
C ILE A 241 10.35 12.31 -22.58
N VAL A 242 11.07 11.32 -22.07
CA VAL A 242 10.99 9.94 -22.55
C VAL A 242 10.24 9.09 -21.54
N ALA A 243 9.25 8.32 -22.00
CA ALA A 243 8.62 7.29 -21.20
C ALA A 243 9.56 6.08 -21.06
N ALA A 244 9.80 5.63 -19.85
CA ALA A 244 10.63 4.47 -19.53
C ALA A 244 9.83 3.47 -18.69
N ASN A 245 9.87 2.18 -19.05
CA ASN A 245 9.22 1.13 -18.28
C ASN A 245 10.06 0.77 -17.06
N LEU A 246 9.55 1.07 -15.85
CA LEU A 246 10.28 0.86 -14.60
C LEU A 246 10.65 -0.61 -14.38
N LEU A 247 9.82 -1.55 -14.82
CA LEU A 247 10.09 -2.98 -14.66
C LEU A 247 11.28 -3.40 -15.50
N GLU A 248 11.36 -2.93 -16.74
CA GLU A 248 12.46 -3.24 -17.65
C GLU A 248 13.77 -2.59 -17.23
N VAL A 249 13.73 -1.37 -16.68
CA VAL A 249 14.92 -0.72 -16.13
C VAL A 249 15.49 -1.55 -14.98
N VAL A 250 14.65 -2.03 -14.05
CA VAL A 250 15.11 -2.86 -12.93
C VAL A 250 15.56 -4.25 -13.39
N ASP A 251 14.86 -4.88 -14.32
CA ASP A 251 15.27 -6.18 -14.87
C ASP A 251 16.62 -6.07 -15.61
N THR A 252 16.84 -4.99 -16.37
CA THR A 252 18.12 -4.71 -17.05
C THR A 252 19.23 -4.46 -16.03
N ALA A 253 18.96 -3.67 -14.99
CA ALA A 253 19.89 -3.46 -13.89
C ALA A 253 20.25 -4.78 -13.16
N ALA A 254 19.29 -5.69 -13.02
CA ALA A 254 19.51 -7.01 -12.43
C ALA A 254 20.35 -7.94 -13.32
N ALA A 255 20.52 -7.64 -14.60
CA ALA A 255 21.36 -8.39 -15.52
C ALA A 255 22.82 -7.89 -15.57
N GLY A 256 23.06 -6.60 -15.30
CA GLY A 256 24.43 -6.05 -15.39
C GLY A 256 24.60 -4.60 -14.98
N GLY A 257 23.67 -4.05 -14.18
CA GLY A 257 23.64 -2.63 -13.83
C GLY A 257 23.14 -1.75 -14.99
N VAL A 258 22.63 -0.55 -14.66
CA VAL A 258 22.20 0.40 -15.70
C VAL A 258 22.34 1.84 -15.23
N ASN A 259 22.86 2.71 -16.09
CA ASN A 259 22.95 4.14 -15.80
C ASN A 259 21.54 4.75 -15.81
N VAL A 260 21.11 5.23 -14.64
CA VAL A 260 19.81 5.85 -14.43
C VAL A 260 19.93 7.34 -14.11
N ALA A 261 21.08 7.95 -14.34
CA ALA A 261 21.28 9.37 -14.11
C ALA A 261 20.24 10.21 -14.87
N GLY A 262 19.74 11.25 -14.21
CA GLY A 262 18.76 12.19 -14.74
C GLY A 262 17.61 12.47 -13.77
N LEU A 263 16.57 13.11 -14.31
CA LEU A 263 15.36 13.43 -13.58
C LEU A 263 14.27 12.41 -13.89
N TRP A 264 13.65 11.90 -12.83
CA TRP A 264 12.61 10.87 -12.92
C TRP A 264 11.34 11.33 -12.23
N SER A 265 10.19 11.11 -12.86
CA SER A 265 8.90 11.33 -12.22
C SER A 265 7.84 10.39 -12.77
N ARG A 266 6.85 10.07 -11.93
CA ARG A 266 5.57 9.55 -12.40
C ARG A 266 4.71 10.75 -12.79
N ASP A 267 5.02 11.35 -13.94
CA ASP A 267 4.36 12.56 -14.43
C ASP A 267 2.82 12.43 -14.39
N LEU A 268 2.11 13.52 -14.14
CA LEU A 268 0.64 13.52 -14.01
C LEU A 268 -0.05 13.05 -15.31
N SER A 269 0.64 13.14 -16.45
CA SER A 269 0.17 12.66 -17.75
C SER A 269 0.24 11.13 -17.90
N ILE A 270 0.82 10.43 -16.91
CA ILE A 270 0.98 8.98 -16.89
C ILE A 270 -0.02 8.36 -15.90
N TYR A 271 -0.82 7.40 -16.37
CA TYR A 271 -1.71 6.60 -15.52
C TYR A 271 -0.94 5.93 -14.38
N ARG A 272 -1.44 6.11 -13.15
CA ARG A 272 -0.78 5.61 -11.93
C ARG A 272 -0.73 4.09 -11.79
N SER A 273 -1.58 3.37 -12.54
CA SER A 273 -1.52 1.90 -12.65
C SER A 273 -0.54 1.41 -13.72
N SER A 274 -0.08 2.26 -14.65
CA SER A 274 0.90 1.86 -15.67
C SER A 274 2.30 1.69 -15.08
N PRO A 275 3.21 0.89 -15.68
CA PRO A 275 4.59 0.76 -15.18
C PRO A 275 5.55 1.86 -15.68
N LEU A 276 5.08 2.90 -16.36
CA LEU A 276 5.95 3.90 -17.00
C LEU A 276 6.46 4.98 -16.04
N ALA A 277 7.61 5.57 -16.28
CA ALA A 277 8.00 6.84 -15.67
C ALA A 277 8.49 7.78 -16.77
N ALA A 278 8.36 9.07 -16.52
CA ALA A 278 8.99 10.11 -17.32
C ALA A 278 10.46 10.23 -16.91
N LYS A 279 11.36 10.19 -17.88
CA LYS A 279 12.79 10.44 -17.74
C LYS A 279 13.18 11.68 -18.54
N VAL A 280 13.96 12.57 -17.92
CA VAL A 280 14.56 13.75 -18.57
C VAL A 280 16.05 13.78 -18.30
N SER A 281 16.86 13.98 -19.35
CA SER A 281 18.33 14.06 -19.24
C SER A 281 18.86 15.49 -19.10
N GLY A 282 17.99 16.50 -19.23
CA GLY A 282 18.34 17.92 -19.24
C GLY A 282 17.74 18.72 -18.08
N GLU A 283 17.33 19.95 -18.36
CA GLU A 283 16.74 20.85 -17.37
C GLU A 283 15.41 20.32 -16.81
N VAL A 284 15.12 20.70 -15.57
CA VAL A 284 13.84 20.38 -14.92
C VAL A 284 12.74 21.12 -15.68
N PRO A 285 11.70 20.44 -16.16
CA PRO A 285 10.56 21.11 -16.77
C PRO A 285 9.95 22.14 -15.80
N GLY A 286 9.57 23.33 -16.29
CA GLY A 286 9.12 24.42 -15.41
C GLY A 286 7.85 24.14 -14.59
N TRP A 287 7.05 23.14 -14.97
CA TRP A 287 5.86 22.69 -14.24
C TRP A 287 6.13 21.54 -13.26
N TRP A 288 7.34 20.98 -13.27
CA TRP A 288 7.76 19.98 -12.30
C TRP A 288 8.06 20.65 -10.95
N SER A 289 7.70 19.99 -9.86
CA SER A 289 8.13 20.42 -8.53
C SER A 289 9.66 20.40 -8.45
N SER A 290 10.24 21.20 -7.56
CA SER A 290 11.66 21.14 -7.26
C SER A 290 12.10 19.70 -7.03
N PRO A 291 13.12 19.22 -7.77
CA PRO A 291 13.55 17.83 -7.66
C PRO A 291 14.15 17.58 -6.28
N VAL A 292 13.89 16.37 -5.76
CA VAL A 292 14.51 15.85 -4.54
C VAL A 292 15.65 14.93 -4.94
N ASP A 293 16.84 15.17 -4.40
CA ASP A 293 17.98 14.29 -4.62
C ASP A 293 17.72 12.94 -3.94
N ALA A 294 17.86 11.85 -4.69
CA ALA A 294 17.60 10.50 -4.20
C ALA A 294 18.59 9.50 -4.80
N THR A 295 18.95 8.49 -4.00
CA THR A 295 19.71 7.34 -4.54
C THR A 295 18.85 6.57 -5.55
N PRO A 296 19.46 5.90 -6.55
CA PRO A 296 18.74 5.08 -7.51
C PRO A 296 17.74 4.11 -6.87
N ILE A 297 18.15 3.38 -5.83
CA ILE A 297 17.27 2.42 -5.14
C ILE A 297 16.05 3.10 -4.50
N THR A 298 16.23 4.25 -3.85
CA THR A 298 15.13 4.98 -3.17
C THR A 298 14.13 5.53 -4.17
N ALA A 299 14.60 6.17 -5.24
CA ALA A 299 13.74 6.73 -6.29
C ALA A 299 12.90 5.63 -6.96
N PHE A 300 13.54 4.53 -7.37
CA PHE A 300 12.86 3.42 -8.04
C PHE A 300 11.94 2.63 -7.09
N ALA A 301 12.32 2.42 -5.83
CA ALA A 301 11.44 1.83 -4.82
C ALA A 301 10.16 2.65 -4.64
N SER A 302 10.28 3.98 -4.54
CA SER A 302 9.14 4.88 -4.40
C SER A 302 8.21 4.83 -5.60
N MET A 303 8.76 4.92 -6.83
CA MET A 303 7.96 4.86 -8.05
C MET A 303 7.29 3.50 -8.25
N LEU A 304 8.01 2.39 -8.00
CA LEU A 304 7.44 1.04 -8.08
C LEU A 304 6.38 0.80 -7.00
N LYS A 305 6.56 1.34 -5.79
CA LYS A 305 5.54 1.26 -4.74
C LYS A 305 4.28 1.98 -5.19
N SER A 306 4.40 3.17 -5.78
CA SER A 306 3.26 3.88 -6.37
C SER A 306 2.54 3.04 -7.43
N VAL A 307 3.27 2.45 -8.38
CA VAL A 307 2.69 1.54 -9.40
C VAL A 307 1.94 0.38 -8.74
N TYR A 308 2.56 -0.28 -7.75
CA TYR A 308 1.98 -1.40 -7.03
C TYR A 308 0.67 -1.01 -6.31
N GLU A 309 0.66 0.07 -5.54
CA GLU A 309 -0.50 0.49 -4.76
C GLU A 309 -1.69 0.83 -5.66
N PHE A 310 -1.46 1.55 -6.76
CA PHE A 310 -2.52 1.90 -7.70
C PHE A 310 -3.02 0.70 -8.52
N LEU A 311 -2.14 -0.19 -8.98
CA LEU A 311 -2.56 -1.44 -9.64
C LEU A 311 -3.42 -2.29 -8.72
N LYS A 312 -2.97 -2.45 -7.46
CA LYS A 312 -3.72 -3.18 -6.44
C LYS A 312 -5.09 -2.55 -6.24
N ALA A 313 -5.13 -1.24 -6.00
CA ALA A 313 -6.38 -0.53 -5.75
C ALA A 313 -7.37 -0.64 -6.93
N VAL A 314 -6.90 -0.50 -8.17
CA VAL A 314 -7.75 -0.64 -9.36
C VAL A 314 -8.30 -2.06 -9.49
N ASN A 315 -7.45 -3.09 -9.35
CA ASN A 315 -7.88 -4.48 -9.39
C ASN A 315 -8.94 -4.78 -8.31
N GLU A 316 -8.73 -4.29 -7.09
CA GLU A 316 -9.67 -4.46 -5.97
C GLU A 316 -10.99 -3.73 -6.22
N MET A 317 -10.97 -2.47 -6.68
CA MET A 317 -12.18 -1.72 -7.00
C MET A 317 -12.99 -2.39 -8.11
N VAL A 318 -12.34 -2.90 -9.17
CA VAL A 318 -13.03 -3.68 -10.21
C VAL A 318 -13.71 -4.93 -9.63
N GLY A 319 -13.15 -5.53 -8.58
CA GLY A 319 -13.76 -6.63 -7.82
C GLY A 319 -14.96 -6.17 -6.99
N ILE A 320 -14.77 -5.16 -6.17
CA ILE A 320 -15.72 -4.63 -5.17
C ILE A 320 -16.99 -4.09 -5.83
N TYR A 321 -16.87 -3.34 -6.92
CA TYR A 321 -18.00 -2.68 -7.59
C TYR A 321 -18.62 -3.52 -8.72
N ALA A 322 -18.24 -4.80 -8.81
CA ALA A 322 -18.75 -5.71 -9.81
C ALA A 322 -20.24 -6.06 -9.70
N PRO A 323 -20.84 -6.17 -8.49
CA PRO A 323 -22.24 -6.55 -8.39
C PRO A 323 -23.14 -5.47 -9.03
N PRO A 324 -24.23 -5.87 -9.72
CA PRO A 324 -25.11 -4.93 -10.41
C PRO A 324 -25.65 -3.83 -9.49
N GLY A 325 -25.66 -2.59 -9.97
CA GLY A 325 -26.18 -1.42 -9.24
C GLY A 325 -25.26 -0.88 -8.15
N VAL A 326 -24.21 -1.60 -7.75
CA VAL A 326 -23.25 -1.11 -6.75
C VAL A 326 -22.48 0.08 -7.30
N LEU A 327 -22.01 0.06 -8.55
CA LEU A 327 -21.33 1.23 -9.12
C LEU A 327 -22.21 2.50 -9.06
N GLU A 328 -23.50 2.36 -9.36
CA GLU A 328 -24.42 3.48 -9.52
C GLU A 328 -24.88 4.05 -8.18
N SER A 329 -24.98 3.21 -7.15
CA SER A 329 -25.31 3.65 -5.79
C SER A 329 -24.19 4.48 -5.14
N HIS A 330 -23.03 4.61 -5.79
CA HIS A 330 -21.86 5.36 -5.32
C HIS A 330 -21.55 6.58 -6.20
N LYS A 331 -22.47 7.01 -7.07
CA LYS A 331 -22.27 8.11 -8.04
C LYS A 331 -21.77 9.42 -7.43
N ASN A 332 -22.22 9.77 -6.23
CA ASN A 332 -21.76 10.93 -5.47
C ASN A 332 -20.24 10.91 -5.22
N ILE A 333 -19.67 9.74 -4.93
CA ILE A 333 -18.22 9.57 -4.70
C ILE A 333 -17.46 9.78 -6.02
N TRP A 334 -17.98 9.27 -7.13
CA TRP A 334 -17.37 9.45 -8.46
C TRP A 334 -17.36 10.91 -8.90
N VAL A 335 -18.40 11.67 -8.56
CA VAL A 335 -18.44 13.12 -8.80
C VAL A 335 -17.34 13.83 -8.02
N VAL A 336 -17.14 13.49 -6.75
CA VAL A 336 -16.04 14.04 -5.93
C VAL A 336 -14.68 13.74 -6.58
N MET A 337 -14.44 12.49 -6.98
CA MET A 337 -13.17 12.09 -7.60
C MET A 337 -12.91 12.84 -8.91
N ARG A 338 -13.93 13.01 -9.76
CA ARG A 338 -13.82 13.80 -11.01
C ARG A 338 -13.53 15.27 -10.74
N ASN A 339 -14.19 15.86 -9.75
CA ASN A 339 -13.97 17.26 -9.37
C ASN A 339 -12.56 17.49 -8.79
N ALA A 340 -11.88 16.44 -8.34
CA ALA A 340 -10.50 16.53 -7.89
C ALA A 340 -9.48 16.55 -9.04
N GLN A 341 -9.88 16.22 -10.28
CA GLN A 341 -9.01 16.23 -11.45
C GLN A 341 -8.59 17.66 -11.80
N LEU A 342 -7.37 17.78 -12.31
CA LEU A 342 -6.84 19.03 -12.84
C LEU A 342 -7.52 19.37 -14.17
N PRO A 343 -7.62 20.66 -14.55
CA PRO A 343 -8.02 21.00 -15.91
C PRO A 343 -7.06 20.34 -16.91
N ALA A 344 -7.57 19.99 -18.10
CA ALA A 344 -6.75 19.42 -19.16
C ALA A 344 -5.53 20.34 -19.44
N PRO A 345 -4.34 19.76 -19.65
CA PRO A 345 -3.08 20.49 -19.79
C PRO A 345 -2.99 21.32 -21.07
#